data_AF-A0A317WRB3-F1
#
_entry.id   AF-A0A317WRB3-F1
#
_cell.length_a   1.000
_cell.length_b   1.000
_cell.length_c   1.000
_cell.angle_alpha   90.00
_cell.angle_beta   90.00
_cell.angle_gamma   90.00
#
_symmetry.space_group_name_H-M   'P 1'
#
loop_
_entity.id
_entity.type
_entity.pdbx_description
1 polymer ?
#
loop_
_entity_poly.entity_id
_entity_poly.type
_entity_poly.pdbx_seq_one_letter_code
_entity_poly.pdbx_strand_id
1 'polypeptide(L)'
;MKYQILSILSVLFAATSANPARTTNQQDISSIINTLPQDPNGIIQLGTDGVLRSLDSENQVMAYFPLDGQQISDFNTNFFPASQQASLTQTYQGVDGRSVTDNNQIYNPSQDTLPVMQASASASASAMAMSMSMSMGQNAQATGLAGGRVPVPDTCANVGCTSHNTCYQTGCSSCLRSGNMAVGFCH
;
A
#
# COMPACT_ATOMS: atom_id res chain seq x y z
N MET A 1 -24.27 50.26 -49.93
CA MET A 1 -24.37 48.86 -49.45
C MET A 1 -23.04 48.55 -48.76
N LYS A 2 -23.03 48.38 -47.43
CA LYS A 2 -21.85 48.11 -46.59
C LYS A 2 -22.01 46.72 -46.00
N TYR A 3 -21.13 45.79 -46.36
CA TYR A 3 -21.08 44.46 -45.74
C TYR A 3 -20.09 44.51 -44.58
N GLN A 4 -20.59 44.31 -43.35
CA GLN A 4 -19.75 44.14 -42.16
C GLN A 4 -19.43 42.65 -42.00
N ILE A 5 -18.14 42.34 -41.87
CA ILE A 5 -17.61 41.01 -41.59
C ILE A 5 -17.57 40.85 -40.07
N LEU A 6 -18.37 39.92 -39.52
CA LEU A 6 -18.24 39.49 -38.12
C LEU A 6 -17.11 38.46 -38.03
N SER A 7 -16.04 38.81 -37.31
CA SER A 7 -14.99 37.87 -36.90
C SER A 7 -15.33 37.31 -35.52
N ILE A 8 -15.55 35.99 -35.45
CA ILE A 8 -15.85 35.26 -34.22
C ILE A 8 -14.50 34.84 -33.61
N LEU A 9 -14.11 35.47 -32.49
CA LEU A 9 -12.92 35.10 -31.73
C LEU A 9 -13.24 33.92 -30.80
N SER A 10 -12.88 32.71 -31.22
CA SER A 10 -12.96 31.52 -30.38
C SER A 10 -11.75 31.48 -29.44
N VAL A 11 -11.95 31.78 -28.16
CA VAL A 11 -10.91 31.65 -27.12
C VAL A 11 -10.87 30.19 -26.66
N LEU A 12 -9.87 29.43 -27.11
CA LEU A 12 -9.56 28.12 -26.54
C LEU A 12 -8.89 28.33 -25.17
N PHE A 13 -9.60 28.01 -24.09
CA PHE A 13 -8.98 27.84 -22.78
C PHE A 13 -8.29 26.48 -22.73
N ALA A 14 -6.97 26.48 -22.89
CA ALA A 14 -6.15 25.32 -22.57
C ALA A 14 -6.08 25.18 -21.04
N ALA A 15 -6.76 24.18 -20.48
CA ALA A 15 -6.58 23.78 -19.10
C ALA A 15 -5.20 23.12 -18.97
N THR A 16 -4.21 23.88 -18.52
CA THR A 16 -2.90 23.34 -18.17
C THR A 16 -3.02 22.65 -16.80
N SER A 17 -2.97 21.32 -16.78
CA SER A 17 -2.77 20.56 -15.55
C SER A 17 -1.36 20.88 -15.03
N ALA A 18 -1.27 21.85 -14.12
CA ALA A 18 -0.04 22.10 -13.40
C ALA A 18 0.20 20.92 -12.45
N ASN A 19 1.05 19.98 -12.84
CA ASN A 19 1.58 19.00 -11.90
C ASN A 19 2.45 19.76 -10.90
N PRO A 20 2.10 19.82 -9.60
CA PRO A 20 2.95 20.48 -8.62
C PRO A 20 4.32 19.79 -8.60
N ALA A 21 5.37 20.55 -8.84
CA ALA A 21 6.74 20.08 -8.66
C ALA A 21 6.94 19.64 -7.20
N ARG A 22 7.64 18.52 -7.00
CA ARG A 22 7.95 17.96 -5.67
C ARG A 22 8.51 19.04 -4.76
N THR A 23 7.84 19.29 -3.63
CA THR A 23 8.45 20.09 -2.57
C THR A 23 9.41 19.19 -1.80
N THR A 24 10.69 19.56 -1.77
CA THR A 24 11.83 18.83 -1.19
C THR A 24 11.72 18.44 0.30
N ASN A 25 10.60 18.75 0.98
CA ASN A 25 10.41 18.49 2.41
C ASN A 25 9.40 17.37 2.76
N GLN A 26 8.87 16.63 1.78
CA GLN A 26 8.04 15.45 2.08
C GLN A 26 8.90 14.30 2.63
N GLN A 27 8.48 13.72 3.75
CA GLN A 27 9.10 12.51 4.28
C GLN A 27 8.93 11.35 3.28
N ASP A 28 9.99 10.59 3.06
CA ASP A 28 9.98 9.36 2.27
C ASP A 28 9.06 8.31 2.92
N ILE A 29 8.35 7.56 2.09
CA ILE A 29 7.34 6.59 2.55
C ILE A 29 7.93 5.47 3.40
N SER A 30 9.11 4.99 3.03
CA SER A 30 9.81 3.96 3.81
C SER A 30 10.14 4.50 5.20
N SER A 31 10.53 5.78 5.29
CA SER A 31 10.78 6.43 6.59
C SER A 31 9.51 6.53 7.42
N ILE A 32 8.36 6.86 6.82
CA ILE A 32 7.07 6.90 7.51
C ILE A 32 6.70 5.50 8.05
N ILE A 33 6.73 4.48 7.18
CA ILE A 33 6.44 3.08 7.53
C ILE A 33 7.28 2.61 8.72
N ASN A 34 8.59 2.88 8.69
CA ASN A 34 9.53 2.45 9.73
C ASN A 34 9.33 3.15 11.09
N THR A 35 8.53 4.21 11.16
CA THR A 35 8.21 4.91 12.41
C THR A 35 6.90 4.47 13.04
N LEU A 36 6.05 3.77 12.29
CA LEU A 36 4.78 3.28 12.81
C LEU A 36 5.03 2.08 13.76
N PRO A 37 4.39 2.04 14.94
CA PRO A 37 4.43 0.87 15.80
C PRO A 37 3.85 -0.35 15.07
N GLN A 38 4.30 -1.55 15.40
CA GLN A 38 3.83 -2.79 14.78
C GLN A 38 3.43 -3.79 15.86
N ASP A 39 2.23 -4.35 15.73
CA ASP A 39 1.86 -5.60 16.39
C ASP A 39 2.36 -6.77 15.50
N PRO A 40 3.04 -7.79 16.03
CA PRO A 40 3.52 -8.91 15.21
C PRO A 40 2.43 -9.60 14.37
N ASN A 41 1.19 -9.63 14.85
CA ASN A 41 0.05 -10.23 14.17
C ASN A 41 -0.83 -9.18 13.44
N GLY A 42 -0.44 -7.90 13.48
CA GLY A 42 -1.07 -6.79 12.78
C GLY A 42 -0.52 -6.55 11.37
N ILE A 43 -0.89 -5.41 10.78
CA ILE A 43 -0.40 -4.95 9.47
C ILE A 43 -0.27 -3.42 9.41
N ILE A 44 0.43 -2.91 8.38
CA ILE A 44 0.31 -1.51 7.96
C ILE A 44 -0.56 -1.43 6.71
N GLN A 45 -1.61 -0.60 6.75
CA GLN A 45 -2.56 -0.45 5.67
C GLN A 45 -2.75 1.00 5.24
N LEU A 46 -2.65 1.25 3.94
CA LEU A 46 -3.19 2.46 3.32
C LEU A 46 -4.68 2.26 3.03
N GLY A 47 -5.55 3.00 3.74
CA GLY A 47 -6.98 3.02 3.48
C GLY A 47 -7.30 3.78 2.18
N THR A 48 -8.46 3.50 1.56
CA THR A 48 -8.92 4.20 0.34
C THR A 48 -9.17 5.70 0.54
N ASP A 49 -9.20 6.14 1.81
CA ASP A 49 -9.25 7.53 2.23
C ASP A 49 -7.87 8.22 2.27
N GLY A 50 -6.79 7.51 1.91
CA GLY A 50 -5.44 8.05 1.84
C GLY A 50 -4.70 8.09 3.18
N VAL A 51 -5.25 7.51 4.24
CA VAL A 51 -4.61 7.47 5.56
C VAL A 51 -3.92 6.11 5.75
N LEU A 52 -2.60 6.16 5.99
CA LEU A 52 -1.80 5.00 6.35
C LEU A 52 -2.01 4.70 7.84
N ARG A 53 -2.36 3.46 8.18
CA ARG A 53 -2.70 3.03 9.54
C ARG A 53 -1.85 1.82 9.91
N SER A 54 -1.34 1.81 11.13
CA SER A 54 -0.89 0.58 11.78
C SER A 54 -2.07 -0.04 12.51
N LEU A 55 -2.38 -1.29 12.16
CA LEU A 55 -3.48 -2.06 12.70
C LEU A 55 -2.92 -3.19 13.55
N ASP A 56 -3.49 -3.42 14.72
CA ASP A 56 -3.18 -4.60 15.53
C ASP A 56 -3.91 -5.87 15.03
N SER A 57 -3.76 -6.96 15.78
CA SER A 57 -4.41 -8.24 15.47
C SER A 57 -5.95 -8.23 15.53
N GLU A 58 -6.54 -7.20 16.15
CA GLU A 58 -7.98 -6.96 16.27
C GLU A 58 -8.48 -5.87 15.28
N ASN A 59 -7.64 -5.50 14.31
CA ASN A 59 -7.84 -4.39 13.37
C ASN A 59 -8.03 -3.03 14.05
N GLN A 60 -7.57 -2.85 15.28
CA GLN A 60 -7.60 -1.54 15.95
C GLN A 60 -6.43 -0.68 15.47
N VAL A 61 -6.71 0.60 15.25
CA VAL A 61 -5.70 1.56 14.79
C VAL A 61 -4.77 1.93 15.95
N MET A 62 -3.53 1.46 15.91
CA MET A 62 -2.48 1.78 16.90
C MET A 62 -1.86 3.16 16.64
N ALA A 63 -1.70 3.50 15.36
CA ALA A 63 -1.13 4.76 14.89
C ALA A 63 -1.55 5.03 13.44
N TYR A 64 -1.43 6.27 13.00
CA TYR A 64 -1.76 6.66 11.64
C TYR A 64 -0.85 7.77 11.11
N PHE A 65 -0.81 7.89 9.79
CA PHE A 65 -0.17 8.98 9.07
C PHE A 65 -1.00 9.33 7.82
N PRO A 66 -1.54 10.55 7.69
CA PRO A 66 -2.25 10.97 6.50
C PRO A 66 -1.26 11.23 5.36
N LEU A 67 -1.38 10.49 4.25
CA LEU A 67 -0.51 10.65 3.08
C LEU A 67 -1.11 11.66 2.11
N ASP A 68 -0.27 12.47 1.48
CA ASP A 68 -0.69 13.24 0.30
C ASP A 68 -0.72 12.38 -0.97
N GLY A 69 -1.26 12.92 -2.06
CA GLY A 69 -1.41 12.20 -3.33
C GLY A 69 -0.10 11.67 -3.93
N GLN A 70 1.02 12.38 -3.74
CA GLN A 70 2.32 11.91 -4.21
C GLN A 70 2.81 10.76 -3.34
N GLN A 71 2.66 10.87 -2.02
CA GLN A 71 3.03 9.82 -1.08
C GLN A 71 2.23 8.53 -1.30
N ILE A 72 0.95 8.65 -1.64
CA ILE A 72 0.09 7.52 -2.03
C ILE A 72 0.62 6.86 -3.31
N SER A 73 0.99 7.65 -4.31
CA SER A 73 1.58 7.13 -5.56
C SER A 73 2.90 6.40 -5.29
N ASP A 74 3.77 6.98 -4.47
CA ASP A 74 5.07 6.39 -4.11
C ASP A 74 4.89 5.11 -3.30
N PHE A 75 3.95 5.07 -2.34
CA PHE A 75 3.61 3.86 -1.58
C PHE A 75 3.17 2.72 -2.52
N ASN A 76 2.25 3.00 -3.43
CA ASN A 76 1.73 1.99 -4.35
C ASN A 76 2.78 1.51 -5.35
N THR A 77 3.66 2.41 -5.82
CA THR A 77 4.67 2.08 -6.84
C THR A 77 5.86 1.31 -6.24
N ASN A 78 6.27 1.67 -5.02
CA ASN A 78 7.49 1.12 -4.41
C ASN A 78 7.28 -0.24 -3.74
N PHE A 79 6.06 -0.51 -3.23
CA PHE A 79 5.82 -1.68 -2.38
C PHE A 79 4.91 -2.74 -2.99
N PHE A 80 4.29 -2.48 -4.15
CA PHE A 80 3.35 -3.41 -4.76
C PHE A 80 3.76 -3.80 -6.19
N PRO A 81 3.44 -5.04 -6.62
CA PRO A 81 3.74 -5.49 -7.98
C PRO A 81 3.13 -4.60 -9.05
N ALA A 82 3.82 -4.48 -10.19
CA ALA A 82 3.36 -3.70 -11.34
C ALA A 82 1.95 -4.10 -11.83
N SER A 83 1.57 -5.37 -11.66
CA SER A 83 0.24 -5.89 -12.01
C SER A 83 -0.90 -5.24 -11.21
N GLN A 84 -0.62 -4.67 -10.04
CA GLN A 84 -1.61 -3.99 -9.19
C GLN A 84 -1.68 -2.47 -9.43
N GLN A 85 -0.64 -1.89 -10.05
CA GLN A 85 -0.48 -0.43 -10.10
C GLN A 85 -1.64 0.29 -10.82
N ALA A 86 -2.19 -0.28 -11.89
CA ALA A 86 -3.31 0.34 -12.61
C ALA A 86 -4.58 0.44 -11.74
N SER A 87 -4.89 -0.63 -11.02
CA SER A 87 -6.04 -0.69 -10.09
C SER A 87 -5.85 0.27 -8.92
N LEU A 88 -4.64 0.31 -8.34
CA LEU A 88 -4.30 1.21 -7.25
C LEU A 88 -4.36 2.67 -7.70
N THR A 89 -3.80 2.99 -8.87
CA THR A 89 -3.87 4.35 -9.44
C THR A 89 -5.32 4.82 -9.61
N GLN A 90 -6.20 3.95 -10.10
CA GLN A 90 -7.62 4.27 -10.24
C GLN A 90 -8.30 4.46 -8.87
N THR A 91 -7.98 3.61 -7.89
CA THR A 91 -8.55 3.66 -6.54
C THR A 91 -8.24 4.99 -5.85
N TYR A 92 -7.04 5.53 -6.05
CA TYR A 92 -6.55 6.72 -5.37
C TYR A 92 -6.60 8.00 -6.20
N GLN A 93 -7.32 7.99 -7.32
CA GLN A 93 -7.42 9.18 -8.18
C GLN A 93 -8.04 10.35 -7.39
N GLY A 94 -7.24 11.40 -7.17
CA GLY A 94 -7.68 12.61 -6.43
C GLY A 94 -7.79 12.43 -4.92
N VAL A 95 -7.31 11.31 -4.35
CA VAL A 95 -7.30 11.08 -2.91
C VAL A 95 -6.15 11.82 -2.24
N ASP A 96 -6.43 12.49 -1.12
CA ASP A 96 -5.45 13.12 -0.24
C ASP A 96 -5.85 12.87 1.22
N GLY A 97 -5.09 12.03 1.91
CA GLY A 97 -5.35 11.64 3.29
C GLY A 97 -5.28 12.79 4.29
N ARG A 98 -4.63 13.91 3.94
CA ARG A 98 -4.56 15.10 4.80
C ARG A 98 -5.89 15.84 4.88
N SER A 99 -6.82 15.55 3.97
CA SER A 99 -8.20 16.05 4.05
C SER A 99 -9.05 15.29 5.08
N VAL A 100 -8.60 14.11 5.53
CA VAL A 100 -9.26 13.32 6.58
C VAL A 100 -8.89 13.90 7.94
N THR A 101 -9.80 14.69 8.51
CA THR A 101 -9.59 15.40 9.78
C THR A 101 -10.49 14.91 10.91
N ASP A 102 -11.50 14.10 10.59
CA ASP A 102 -12.39 13.51 11.59
C ASP A 102 -11.68 12.34 12.30
N ASN A 103 -11.42 12.51 13.60
CA ASN A 103 -10.76 11.48 14.41
C ASN A 103 -11.54 10.16 14.45
N ASN A 104 -12.87 10.21 14.46
CA ASN A 104 -13.67 8.99 14.46
C ASN A 104 -13.47 8.21 13.15
N GLN A 105 -13.40 8.90 12.00
CA GLN A 105 -13.07 8.25 10.73
C GLN A 105 -11.64 7.65 10.73
N ILE A 106 -10.68 8.31 11.38
CA ILE A 106 -9.29 7.85 11.43
C ILE A 106 -9.18 6.55 12.24
N TYR A 107 -9.79 6.50 13.43
CA TYR A 107 -9.67 5.36 14.35
C TYR A 107 -10.74 4.28 14.14
N ASN A 108 -11.88 4.62 13.53
CA ASN A 108 -12.96 3.71 13.17
C ASN A 108 -13.22 3.75 11.66
N PRO A 109 -12.23 3.36 10.84
CA PRO A 109 -12.39 3.32 9.40
C PRO A 109 -13.53 2.37 9.00
N SER A 110 -14.29 2.75 7.98
CA SER A 110 -15.37 1.91 7.43
C SER A 110 -14.85 0.52 7.10
N GLN A 111 -15.64 -0.54 7.31
CA GLN A 111 -15.19 -1.91 7.05
C GLN A 111 -14.72 -2.12 5.61
N ASP A 112 -15.26 -1.37 4.66
CA ASP A 112 -14.84 -1.37 3.26
C ASP A 112 -13.39 -0.92 3.05
N THR A 113 -12.78 -0.28 4.05
CA THR A 113 -11.40 0.21 4.04
C THR A 113 -10.48 -0.57 4.98
N LEU A 114 -11.01 -1.56 5.69
CA LEU A 114 -10.27 -2.42 6.62
C LEU A 114 -9.96 -3.79 5.99
N PRO A 115 -9.08 -4.59 6.62
CA PRO A 115 -8.94 -5.99 6.26
C PRO A 115 -10.24 -6.70 6.52
N VAL A 116 -10.77 -7.37 5.49
CA VAL A 116 -11.58 -8.56 5.74
C VAL A 116 -10.66 -9.51 6.51
N MET A 117 -10.78 -9.52 7.84
CA MET A 117 -10.25 -10.62 8.63
C MET A 117 -10.88 -11.86 8.02
N GLN A 118 -10.04 -12.76 7.51
CA GLN A 118 -10.46 -14.13 7.29
C GLN A 118 -10.64 -14.77 8.67
N ALA A 119 -11.65 -14.33 9.42
CA ALA A 119 -12.26 -15.14 10.45
C ALA A 119 -12.79 -16.37 9.70
N SER A 120 -12.17 -17.52 9.95
CA SER A 120 -12.36 -18.82 9.28
C SER A 120 -11.51 -19.03 8.02
N ALA A 121 -10.20 -19.24 8.23
CA ALA A 121 -9.48 -20.17 7.38
C ALA A 121 -10.13 -21.56 7.48
N SER A 122 -10.67 -22.07 6.39
CA SER A 122 -10.60 -23.50 6.13
C SER A 122 -10.57 -23.77 4.63
N ALA A 123 -9.38 -24.15 4.18
CA ALA A 123 -9.05 -24.94 2.98
C ALA A 123 -8.63 -24.25 1.66
N SER A 124 -8.97 -23.00 1.36
CA SER A 124 -8.71 -22.45 0.00
C SER A 124 -7.57 -21.43 -0.12
N ALA A 125 -7.32 -20.60 0.91
CA ALA A 125 -6.21 -19.62 0.88
C ALA A 125 -4.84 -20.31 1.04
N SER A 126 -4.78 -21.37 1.86
CA SER A 126 -3.58 -22.20 2.02
C SER A 126 -3.18 -22.89 0.71
N ALA A 127 -4.13 -23.19 -0.18
CA ALA A 127 -3.82 -23.82 -1.47
C ALA A 127 -3.17 -22.85 -2.46
N MET A 128 -3.56 -21.57 -2.48
CA MET A 128 -2.97 -20.56 -3.38
C MET A 128 -1.60 -20.05 -2.87
N ALA A 129 -1.43 -19.94 -1.55
CA ALA A 129 -0.13 -19.67 -0.94
C ALA A 129 0.84 -20.86 -1.12
N MET A 130 0.37 -22.12 -0.94
CA MET A 130 1.20 -23.30 -1.20
C MET A 130 1.50 -23.50 -2.70
N SER A 131 0.63 -23.10 -3.62
CA SER A 131 0.88 -23.29 -5.06
C SER A 131 1.93 -22.32 -5.61
N MET A 132 2.11 -21.15 -5.00
CA MET A 132 3.19 -20.22 -5.37
C MET A 132 4.51 -20.52 -4.64
N SER A 133 4.48 -21.18 -3.48
CA SER A 133 5.69 -21.66 -2.80
C SER A 133 6.26 -22.97 -3.37
N MET A 134 5.56 -23.66 -4.29
CA MET A 134 5.99 -24.93 -4.88
C MET A 134 6.84 -24.79 -6.17
N SER A 135 7.17 -23.57 -6.62
CA SER A 135 7.95 -23.36 -7.86
C SER A 135 9.38 -22.85 -7.68
N MET A 136 9.87 -22.69 -6.45
CA MET A 136 11.28 -22.35 -6.19
C MET A 136 11.77 -23.11 -4.94
N GLY A 137 12.05 -24.41 -5.08
CA GLY A 137 12.40 -25.23 -3.92
C GLY A 137 12.87 -26.65 -4.21
N GLN A 138 13.69 -26.86 -5.24
CA GLN A 138 14.52 -28.08 -5.35
C GLN A 138 16.00 -27.70 -5.46
N ASN A 139 16.54 -27.01 -4.46
CA ASN A 139 17.95 -27.18 -4.10
C ASN A 139 18.21 -26.68 -2.67
N ALA A 140 17.71 -27.42 -1.67
CA ALA A 140 18.17 -27.24 -0.29
C ALA A 140 19.11 -28.39 0.05
N GLN A 141 20.40 -28.19 -0.22
CA GLN A 141 21.43 -28.94 0.48
C GLN A 141 21.44 -28.49 1.93
N ALA A 142 21.12 -29.43 2.82
CA ALA A 142 21.19 -29.25 4.24
C ALA A 142 22.64 -29.07 4.69
N THR A 143 22.94 -27.96 5.36
CA THR A 143 24.00 -27.89 6.36
C THR A 143 23.50 -27.05 7.52
N GLY A 144 23.58 -27.62 8.72
CA GLY A 144 23.13 -26.97 9.94
C GLY A 144 24.08 -25.89 10.44
N LEU A 145 23.67 -25.32 11.59
CA LEU A 145 24.39 -24.47 12.54
C LEU A 145 24.08 -22.96 12.50
N ALA A 146 23.47 -22.54 13.61
CA ALA A 146 23.73 -21.32 14.38
C ALA A 146 23.49 -19.94 13.73
N GLY A 147 22.47 -19.24 14.23
CA GLY A 147 22.51 -17.79 14.53
C GLY A 147 22.81 -16.82 13.40
N GLY A 148 22.72 -17.22 12.13
CA GLY A 148 23.00 -16.38 10.98
C GLY A 148 21.77 -15.62 10.52
N ARG A 149 21.92 -14.30 10.29
CA ARG A 149 20.94 -13.48 9.58
C ARG A 149 20.48 -14.20 8.31
N VAL A 150 19.18 -14.48 8.22
CA VAL A 150 18.54 -14.99 7.00
C VAL A 150 18.88 -14.01 5.88
N PRO A 151 19.36 -14.48 4.70
CA PRO A 151 19.54 -13.61 3.55
C PRO A 151 18.22 -12.91 3.24
N VAL A 152 18.22 -11.57 3.24
CA VAL A 152 17.06 -10.78 2.83
C VAL A 152 16.77 -11.15 1.37
N PRO A 153 15.62 -11.75 1.04
CA PRO A 153 15.29 -12.06 -0.34
C PRO A 153 15.21 -10.74 -1.11
N ASP A 154 15.88 -10.66 -2.27
CA ASP A 154 15.96 -9.46 -3.12
C ASP A 154 14.58 -8.91 -3.57
N THR A 155 13.46 -9.54 -3.21
CA THR A 155 12.13 -8.98 -3.45
C THR A 155 11.13 -9.34 -2.33
N CYS A 156 11.25 -8.72 -1.15
CA CYS A 156 10.19 -8.74 -0.13
C CYS A 156 8.81 -8.41 -0.74
N ALA A 157 8.77 -7.49 -1.70
CA ALA A 157 7.56 -7.05 -2.40
C ALA A 157 6.82 -8.16 -3.21
N ASN A 158 7.41 -9.35 -3.38
CA ASN A 158 6.75 -10.49 -4.02
C ASN A 158 6.21 -11.53 -3.02
N VAL A 159 6.47 -11.34 -1.73
CA VAL A 159 6.00 -12.24 -0.67
C VAL A 159 4.66 -11.73 -0.16
N GLY A 160 3.59 -12.48 -0.42
CA GLY A 160 2.26 -12.17 0.12
C GLY A 160 2.21 -12.37 1.64
N CYS A 161 1.46 -11.52 2.34
CA CYS A 161 1.36 -11.55 3.79
C CYS A 161 -0.05 -11.25 4.31
N THR A 162 -0.32 -11.75 5.51
CA THR A 162 -1.52 -11.43 6.31
C THR A 162 -1.17 -10.81 7.66
N SER A 163 0.12 -10.81 8.04
CA SER A 163 0.62 -10.23 9.30
C SER A 163 2.10 -9.87 9.17
N HIS A 164 2.60 -8.98 10.03
CA HIS A 164 4.04 -8.67 10.13
C HIS A 164 4.90 -9.92 10.36
N ASN A 165 4.42 -10.88 11.17
CA ASN A 165 5.13 -12.13 11.47
C ASN A 165 5.41 -12.98 10.23
N THR A 166 4.52 -12.97 9.23
CA THR A 166 4.77 -13.61 7.93
C THR A 166 6.04 -13.06 7.28
N CYS A 167 6.26 -11.74 7.36
CA CYS A 167 7.38 -11.05 6.77
C CYS A 167 8.67 -11.21 7.59
N TYR A 168 8.57 -11.21 8.92
CA TYR A 168 9.72 -11.46 9.80
C TYR A 168 10.38 -12.83 9.52
N GLN A 169 9.57 -13.86 9.23
CA GLN A 169 10.05 -15.21 8.91
C GLN A 169 10.84 -15.28 7.61
N THR A 170 10.65 -14.33 6.71
CA THR A 170 11.39 -14.23 5.43
C THR A 170 12.48 -13.16 5.48
N GLY A 171 12.79 -12.59 6.64
CA GLY A 171 13.80 -11.53 6.78
C GLY A 171 13.36 -10.14 6.32
N CYS A 172 12.05 -9.95 6.07
CA CYS A 172 11.43 -8.67 5.75
C CYS A 172 10.91 -8.00 7.03
N SER A 173 10.59 -6.71 6.96
CA SER A 173 10.23 -5.84 8.09
C SER A 173 8.72 -5.70 8.31
N SER A 174 7.90 -5.65 7.26
CA SER A 174 6.52 -5.18 7.42
C SER A 174 5.57 -5.86 6.46
N CYS A 175 4.34 -6.14 6.91
CA CYS A 175 3.26 -6.51 6.01
C CYS A 175 2.48 -5.25 5.61
N LEU A 176 2.58 -4.87 4.33
CA LEU A 176 1.96 -3.67 3.78
C LEU A 176 0.73 -4.04 2.96
N ARG A 177 -0.32 -3.22 3.05
CA ARG A 177 -1.52 -3.40 2.24
C ARG A 177 -2.10 -2.08 1.77
N SER A 178 -2.71 -2.09 0.60
CA SER A 178 -3.30 -0.90 0.00
C SER A 178 -4.75 -1.13 -0.39
N GLY A 179 -5.62 -0.21 -0.01
CA GLY A 179 -7.04 -0.20 -0.35
C GLY A 179 -7.71 -1.52 0.04
N ASN A 180 -8.40 -2.11 -0.94
CA ASN A 180 -9.24 -3.30 -0.75
C ASN A 180 -8.53 -4.58 -1.20
N MET A 181 -7.20 -4.57 -1.27
CA MET A 181 -6.43 -5.76 -1.62
C MET A 181 -6.68 -6.88 -0.62
N ALA A 182 -6.97 -8.09 -1.13
CA ALA A 182 -7.25 -9.26 -0.30
C ALA A 182 -6.04 -9.73 0.52
N VAL A 183 -4.83 -9.49 0.00
CA VAL A 183 -3.55 -9.85 0.64
C VAL A 183 -2.61 -8.65 0.65
N GLY A 184 -1.77 -8.55 1.68
CA GLY A 184 -0.66 -7.61 1.71
C GLY A 184 0.59 -8.18 1.04
N PHE A 185 1.64 -7.36 0.96
CA PHE A 185 2.97 -7.76 0.51
C PHE A 185 4.02 -7.34 1.53
N CYS A 186 5.06 -8.15 1.66
CA CYS A 186 6.16 -7.85 2.57
C CYS A 186 7.01 -6.69 2.06
N HIS A 187 7.51 -5.91 3.01
CA HIS A 187 8.52 -4.87 2.83
C HIS A 187 9.74 -5.18 3.67
#